data_AF-A0A246K1S1-F1
#
_entry.id   AF-A0A246K1S1-F1
#
_cell.length_a   1.000
_cell.length_b   1.000
_cell.length_c   1.000
_cell.angle_alpha   90.00
_cell.angle_beta   90.00
_cell.angle_gamma   90.00
#
_symmetry.space_group_name_H-M   'P 1'
#
loop_
_entity.id
_entity.type
_entity.pdbx_description
1 polymer ?
#
loop_
_entity_poly.entity_id
_entity_poly.type
_entity_poly.pdbx_seq_one_letter_code
_entity_poly.pdbx_strand_id
1 'polypeptide(L)'
;MGRANEATIAMRIVIDRPVVGVTHSLQTKDNQPIDAKCSAAGESLSFDFPVRIAPGPKFLGEHVRREGAERRFVYICIGQSAGDEASPWTRRMKIDIHDMEQELLDRALRGGIIEITVSGTGKDGTPACATTRPIGWRIA
;
A
#
# COMPACT_ATOMS: atom_id res chain seq x y z
N MET A 1 28.56 14.25 3.02
CA MET A 1 28.61 13.63 1.67
C MET A 1 27.18 13.40 1.21
N GLY A 2 26.82 14.01 0.08
CA GLY A 2 25.45 14.38 -0.27
C GLY A 2 24.50 13.21 -0.60
N ARG A 3 23.23 13.41 -0.22
CA ARG A 3 22.04 12.61 -0.61
C ARG A 3 21.69 12.82 -2.10
N ALA A 4 22.68 12.81 -2.99
CA ALA A 4 22.55 13.38 -4.33
C ALA A 4 21.73 12.55 -5.34
N ASN A 5 21.33 11.31 -5.02
CA ASN A 5 20.66 10.41 -5.97
C ASN A 5 19.33 9.82 -5.46
N GLU A 6 18.66 10.45 -4.48
CA GLU A 6 17.32 10.04 -4.08
C GLU A 6 16.26 10.79 -4.89
N ALA A 7 15.32 10.07 -5.49
CA ALA A 7 14.13 10.63 -6.13
C ALA A 7 12.88 10.25 -5.33
N THR A 8 11.85 11.08 -5.36
CA THR A 8 10.55 10.75 -4.75
C THR A 8 9.54 10.50 -5.85
N ILE A 9 8.83 9.37 -5.76
CA ILE A 9 7.69 9.03 -6.62
C ILE A 9 6.40 9.04 -5.79
N ALA A 10 5.29 9.34 -6.45
CA ALA A 10 3.96 9.19 -5.87
C ALA A 10 3.42 7.78 -6.16
N MET A 11 2.84 7.14 -5.14
CA MET A 11 2.20 5.84 -5.27
C MET A 11 0.77 5.90 -4.73
N ARG A 12 -0.08 5.03 -5.27
CA ARG A 12 -1.47 4.81 -4.84
C ARG A 12 -1.72 3.32 -4.70
N ILE A 13 -2.26 2.89 -3.57
CA ILE A 13 -2.87 1.56 -3.44
C ILE A 13 -4.39 1.72 -3.59
N VAL A 14 -4.98 0.96 -4.51
CA VAL A 14 -6.42 0.82 -4.68
C VAL A 14 -6.85 -0.55 -4.16
N ILE A 15 -7.69 -0.53 -3.15
CA ILE A 15 -8.40 -1.71 -2.65
C ILE A 15 -9.68 -1.86 -3.47
N ASP A 16 -9.67 -2.79 -4.42
CA ASP A 16 -10.83 -3.17 -5.23
C ASP A 16 -11.73 -4.13 -4.45
N ARG A 17 -13.06 -3.94 -4.53
CA ARG A 17 -14.06 -4.76 -3.81
C ARG A 17 -13.69 -4.97 -2.32
N PRO A 18 -13.54 -3.90 -1.53
CA PRO A 18 -13.40 -4.02 -0.07
C PRO A 18 -14.65 -4.63 0.54
N VAL A 19 -14.50 -5.27 1.70
CA VAL A 19 -15.68 -5.68 2.49
C VAL A 19 -16.36 -4.41 3.02
N VAL A 20 -17.64 -4.25 2.68
CA VAL A 20 -18.47 -3.10 3.08
C VAL A 20 -18.46 -2.95 4.60
N GLY A 21 -18.35 -1.72 5.08
CA GLY A 21 -18.36 -1.39 6.51
C GLY A 21 -17.06 -1.71 7.24
N VAL A 22 -16.04 -2.28 6.58
CA VAL A 22 -14.75 -2.58 7.22
C VAL A 22 -13.75 -1.44 6.99
N THR A 23 -13.26 -0.88 8.09
CA THR A 23 -12.26 0.19 8.09
C THR A 23 -10.89 -0.33 7.63
N HIS A 24 -10.25 0.41 6.72
CA HIS A 24 -8.90 0.20 6.20
C HIS A 24 -8.07 1.47 6.42
N SER A 25 -6.76 1.35 6.65
CA SER A 25 -5.88 2.52 6.80
C SER A 25 -4.48 2.24 6.27
N LEU A 26 -3.72 3.27 5.91
CA LEU A 26 -2.27 3.16 5.81
C LEU A 26 -1.67 2.97 7.21
N GLN A 27 -0.42 2.51 7.25
CA GLN A 27 0.35 2.43 8.49
C GLN A 27 1.67 3.21 8.36
N THR A 28 1.98 4.04 9.34
CA THR A 28 3.30 4.68 9.45
C THR A 28 4.34 3.70 9.98
N LYS A 29 5.62 4.06 9.89
CA LYS A 29 6.73 3.24 10.41
C LYS A 29 6.61 2.96 11.92
N ASP A 30 5.96 3.86 12.66
CA ASP A 30 5.75 3.80 14.11
C ASP A 30 4.46 3.03 14.48
N ASN A 31 3.93 2.26 13.53
CA ASN A 31 2.74 1.42 13.64
C ASN A 31 1.41 2.16 13.84
N GLN A 32 1.38 3.47 13.60
CA GLN A 32 0.14 4.25 13.71
C GLN A 32 -0.71 4.08 12.45
N PRO A 33 -2.02 3.77 12.58
CA PRO A 33 -2.94 3.84 11.47
C PRO A 33 -3.20 5.29 11.08
N ILE A 34 -3.16 5.59 9.79
CA ILE A 34 -3.45 6.93 9.24
C ILE A 34 -4.35 6.80 8.01
N ASP A 35 -5.05 7.88 7.66
CA ASP A 35 -5.91 7.92 6.49
C ASP A 35 -6.97 6.80 6.52
N ALA A 36 -7.63 6.61 7.67
CA ALA A 36 -8.63 5.57 7.84
C ALA A 36 -9.84 5.83 6.94
N LYS A 37 -10.25 4.80 6.19
CA LYS A 37 -11.31 4.83 5.19
C LYS A 37 -12.17 3.60 5.32
N CYS A 38 -13.45 3.73 5.05
CA CYS A 38 -14.41 2.63 5.06
C CYS A 38 -15.28 2.75 3.82
N SER A 39 -15.52 1.61 3.15
CA SER A 39 -16.39 1.55 1.99
C SER A 39 -17.83 1.37 2.45
N ALA A 40 -18.72 2.28 2.04
CA ALA A 40 -20.13 2.26 2.45
C ALA A 40 -20.99 1.33 1.59
N ALA A 41 -20.65 1.17 0.32
CA ALA A 41 -21.43 0.40 -0.65
C ALA A 41 -20.56 -0.51 -1.55
N GLY A 42 -19.29 -0.71 -1.19
CA GLY A 42 -18.35 -1.54 -1.95
C GLY A 42 -17.53 -0.76 -2.96
N GLU A 43 -17.58 0.57 -2.93
CA GLU A 43 -16.68 1.43 -3.68
C GLU A 43 -15.22 1.21 -3.27
N SER A 44 -14.31 1.31 -4.25
CA SER A 44 -12.89 1.10 -4.03
C SER A 44 -12.29 2.17 -3.11
N LEU A 45 -11.32 1.76 -2.30
CA LEU A 45 -10.59 2.66 -1.40
C LEU A 45 -9.20 2.94 -1.97
N SER A 46 -8.83 4.21 -2.07
CA SER A 46 -7.52 4.64 -2.58
C SER A 46 -6.67 5.27 -1.48
N PHE A 47 -5.40 4.88 -1.40
CA PHE A 47 -4.44 5.36 -0.41
C PHE A 47 -3.20 5.88 -1.10
N ASP A 48 -2.94 7.18 -0.98
CA ASP A 48 -1.83 7.85 -1.65
C ASP A 48 -0.67 8.04 -0.68
N PHE A 49 0.54 7.75 -1.13
CA PHE A 49 1.74 7.90 -0.31
C PHE A 49 3.00 8.13 -1.16
N PRO A 50 3.97 8.91 -0.63
CA PRO A 50 5.25 9.08 -1.29
C PRO A 50 6.19 7.91 -1.01
N VAL A 51 7.01 7.56 -2.00
CA VAL A 51 8.14 6.63 -1.85
C VAL A 51 9.40 7.26 -2.38
N ARG A 52 10.47 7.20 -1.59
CA ARG A 52 11.81 7.60 -1.99
C ARG A 52 12.55 6.41 -2.58
N ILE A 53 13.25 6.65 -3.68
CA ILE A 53 14.02 5.68 -4.46
C ILE A 53 15.49 6.09 -4.39
N ALA A 54 16.34 5.21 -3.86
CA ALA A 54 17.79 5.40 -3.85
C ALA A 54 18.49 4.41 -4.81
N PRO A 55 19.77 4.65 -5.19
CA PRO A 55 20.50 3.78 -6.11
C PRO A 55 20.53 2.31 -5.69
N GLY A 56 20.43 1.41 -6.69
CA GLY A 56 20.32 -0.04 -6.47
C GLY A 56 18.93 -0.43 -5.94
N PRO A 57 17.87 -0.09 -6.70
CA PRO A 57 16.55 0.38 -6.26
C PRO A 57 16.20 0.07 -4.81
N LYS A 58 16.49 1.03 -3.93
CA LYS A 58 16.08 0.96 -2.52
C LYS A 58 14.84 1.81 -2.33
N PHE A 59 13.72 1.15 -2.05
CA PHE A 59 12.49 1.83 -1.65
C PHE A 59 12.55 2.20 -0.17
N LEU A 60 12.32 3.48 0.10
CA LEU A 60 12.37 4.11 1.42
C LEU A 60 11.13 4.97 1.59
N GLY A 61 10.67 5.15 2.81
CA GLY A 61 9.51 6.00 3.06
C GLY A 61 8.90 5.72 4.42
N GLU A 62 7.99 6.58 4.83
CA GLU A 62 7.29 6.44 6.10
C GLU A 62 6.42 5.18 6.16
N HIS A 63 5.87 4.77 5.02
CA HIS A 63 4.96 3.62 4.90
C HIS A 63 5.67 2.34 4.43
N VAL A 64 6.94 2.44 4.05
CA VAL A 64 7.71 1.33 3.46
C VAL A 64 8.30 0.46 4.56
N ARG A 65 7.98 -0.82 4.51
CA ARG A 65 8.55 -1.87 5.35
C ARG A 65 9.60 -2.67 4.61
N ARG A 66 10.43 -3.37 5.38
CA ARG A 66 11.45 -4.29 4.88
C ARG A 66 11.31 -5.65 5.56
N GLU A 67 11.57 -6.71 4.82
CA GLU A 67 11.69 -8.08 5.35
C GLU A 67 12.82 -8.77 4.56
N GLY A 68 13.89 -9.16 5.25
CA GLY A 68 15.13 -9.58 4.58
C GLY A 68 15.82 -8.47 3.79
N ALA A 69 16.68 -8.86 2.85
CA ALA A 69 17.47 -7.92 2.06
C ALA A 69 16.64 -7.16 1.01
N GLU A 70 15.77 -7.87 0.30
CA GLU A 70 15.13 -7.38 -0.93
C GLU A 70 13.70 -6.90 -0.72
N ARG A 71 12.87 -7.66 0.02
CA ARG A 71 11.43 -7.42 0.08
C ARG A 71 11.11 -6.02 0.63
N ARG A 72 10.30 -5.27 -0.13
CA ARG A 72 9.70 -4.00 0.32
C ARG A 72 8.20 -4.05 0.10
N PHE A 73 7.47 -3.62 1.12
CA PHE A 73 6.01 -3.64 1.10
C PHE A 73 5.43 -2.49 1.91
N VAL A 74 4.15 -2.20 1.69
CA VAL A 74 3.37 -1.23 2.45
C VAL A 74 2.24 -1.96 3.17
N TYR A 75 1.93 -1.54 4.39
CA TYR A 75 0.78 -2.08 5.13
C TYR A 75 -0.50 -1.31 4.81
N ILE A 76 -1.57 -2.08 4.57
CA ILE A 76 -2.94 -1.62 4.76
C ILE A 76 -3.49 -2.33 6.00
N CYS A 77 -3.73 -1.57 7.06
CA CYS A 77 -4.36 -2.06 8.28
C CYS A 77 -5.86 -2.24 8.07
N ILE A 78 -6.48 -3.15 8.82
CA ILE A 78 -7.90 -3.50 8.71
C ILE A 78 -8.52 -3.63 10.10
N GLY A 79 -9.71 -3.06 10.28
CA GLY A 79 -10.50 -3.16 11.50
C GLY A 79 -9.82 -2.49 12.69
N GLN A 80 -9.66 -3.22 13.81
CA GLN A 80 -8.98 -2.70 15.01
C GLN A 80 -7.56 -2.22 14.72
N SER A 81 -6.84 -2.91 13.83
CA SER A 81 -5.50 -2.48 13.42
C SER A 81 -5.51 -1.17 12.64
N ALA A 82 -6.65 -0.78 12.06
CA ALA A 82 -6.89 0.48 11.35
C ALA A 82 -7.47 1.58 12.26
N GLY A 83 -7.62 1.33 13.57
CA GLY A 83 -8.19 2.27 14.54
C GLY A 83 -9.68 2.10 14.82
N ASP A 84 -10.31 1.06 14.27
CA ASP A 84 -11.73 0.75 14.49
C ASP A 84 -11.89 -0.30 15.60
N GLU A 85 -12.00 0.16 16.85
CA GLU A 85 -12.09 -0.71 18.04
C GLU A 85 -13.32 -1.62 18.05
N ALA A 86 -14.40 -1.21 17.38
CA ALA A 86 -15.64 -1.98 17.31
C ALA A 86 -15.59 -3.10 16.28
N SER A 87 -14.61 -3.07 15.37
CA SER A 87 -14.49 -4.08 14.32
C SER A 87 -14.20 -5.47 14.91
N PRO A 88 -14.83 -6.53 14.37
CA PRO A 88 -14.49 -7.92 14.72
C PRO A 88 -13.16 -8.37 14.09
N TRP A 89 -12.60 -7.57 13.17
CA TRP A 89 -11.35 -7.87 12.48
C TRP A 89 -10.16 -7.15 13.11
N THR A 90 -9.04 -7.87 13.24
CA THR A 90 -7.72 -7.29 13.49
C THR A 90 -6.72 -7.89 12.49
N ARG A 91 -6.56 -7.22 11.34
CA ARG A 91 -5.84 -7.76 10.18
C ARG A 91 -4.96 -6.70 9.53
N ARG A 92 -4.01 -7.16 8.69
CA ARG A 92 -3.16 -6.31 7.84
C ARG A 92 -2.91 -6.98 6.50
N MET A 93 -2.86 -6.19 5.42
CA MET A 93 -2.32 -6.59 4.13
C MET A 93 -0.89 -6.09 3.99
N LYS A 94 0.04 -6.95 3.53
CA LYS A 94 1.35 -6.58 3.01
C LYS A 94 1.23 -6.48 1.49
N ILE A 95 1.35 -5.27 0.96
CA ILE A 95 1.34 -5.01 -0.49
C ILE A 95 2.79 -4.83 -0.92
N ASP A 96 3.35 -5.84 -1.60
CA ASP A 96 4.71 -5.80 -2.10
C ASP A 96 4.84 -4.72 -3.18
N ILE A 97 5.79 -3.80 -3.00
CA ILE A 97 6.03 -2.67 -3.92
C ILE A 97 7.31 -2.83 -4.73
N HIS A 98 8.19 -3.77 -4.35
CA HIS A 98 9.49 -3.98 -5.01
C HIS A 98 9.39 -4.77 -6.33
N ASP A 99 8.28 -5.47 -6.57
CA ASP A 99 8.07 -6.33 -7.75
C ASP A 99 7.58 -5.55 -9.00
N MET A 100 7.59 -4.22 -8.96
CA MET A 100 7.14 -3.40 -10.08
C MET A 100 8.12 -3.47 -11.26
N GLU A 101 7.59 -3.41 -12.48
CA GLU A 101 8.42 -3.33 -13.67
C GLU A 101 9.23 -2.03 -13.70
N GLN A 102 10.50 -2.12 -14.09
CA GLN A 102 11.41 -0.97 -14.15
C GLN A 102 10.87 0.14 -15.06
N GLU A 103 10.18 -0.20 -16.15
CA GLU A 103 9.58 0.80 -17.05
C GLU A 103 8.52 1.65 -16.33
N LEU A 104 7.74 1.04 -15.43
CA LEU A 104 6.74 1.76 -14.65
C LEU A 104 7.40 2.74 -13.68
N LEU A 105 8.48 2.31 -13.04
CA LEU A 105 9.29 3.16 -12.17
C LEU A 105 9.91 4.33 -12.95
N ASP A 106 10.51 4.06 -14.12
CA ASP A 106 11.13 5.08 -14.97
C ASP A 106 10.10 6.11 -15.44
N ARG A 107 8.87 5.67 -15.75
CA ARG A 107 7.76 6.58 -16.09
C ARG A 107 7.39 7.46 -14.91
N ALA A 108 7.20 6.88 -13.73
CA ALA A 108 6.86 7.64 -12.52
C ALA A 108 7.95 8.64 -12.11
N LEU A 109 9.22 8.32 -12.34
CA LEU A 109 10.34 9.23 -12.13
C LEU A 109 10.33 10.44 -13.09
N ARG A 110 9.66 10.32 -14.24
CA ARG A 110 9.37 11.45 -15.15
C ARG A 110 8.08 12.21 -14.79
N GLY A 111 7.29 11.68 -13.86
CA GLY A 111 6.00 12.22 -13.43
C GLY A 111 4.87 11.18 -13.49
N GLY A 112 3.82 11.42 -12.70
CA GLY A 112 2.66 10.53 -12.58
C GLY A 112 2.64 9.73 -11.26
N ILE A 113 1.57 8.98 -11.06
CA ILE A 113 1.34 8.17 -9.86
C ILE A 113 1.36 6.70 -10.26
N ILE A 114 2.18 5.89 -9.57
CA ILE A 114 2.10 4.43 -9.71
C ILE A 114 0.89 3.94 -8.91
N GLU A 115 -0.11 3.41 -9.60
CA GLU A 115 -1.28 2.82 -8.98
C GLU A 115 -1.14 1.29 -8.93
N ILE A 116 -1.32 0.73 -7.74
CA ILE A 116 -1.34 -0.70 -7.45
C ILE A 116 -2.78 -1.06 -7.10
N THR A 117 -3.38 -2.00 -7.83
CA THR A 117 -4.72 -2.52 -7.48
C THR A 117 -4.58 -3.87 -6.79
N VAL A 118 -5.30 -4.07 -5.68
CA VAL A 118 -5.38 -5.34 -4.93
C VAL A 118 -6.84 -5.67 -4.59
N SER A 119 -7.16 -6.96 -4.43
CA SER A 119 -8.48 -7.39 -3.97
C SER A 119 -8.62 -7.16 -2.46
N GLY A 120 -9.62 -6.37 -2.07
CA GLY A 120 -10.02 -6.09 -0.68
C GLY A 120 -10.66 -7.28 0.03
N THR A 121 -11.28 -8.17 -0.74
CA THR A 121 -12.01 -9.34 -0.24
C THR A 121 -11.28 -10.63 -0.61
N GLY A 122 -11.12 -11.51 0.38
CA GLY A 122 -10.57 -12.85 0.24
C GLY A 122 -11.57 -13.85 -0.37
N LYS A 123 -11.11 -15.06 -0.67
CA LYS A 123 -11.97 -16.10 -1.26
C LYS A 123 -13.13 -16.54 -0.34
N ASP A 124 -12.96 -16.35 0.97
CA ASP A 124 -13.95 -16.67 2.00
C ASP A 124 -14.93 -15.51 2.26
N GLY A 125 -14.86 -14.43 1.49
CA GLY A 125 -15.70 -13.24 1.66
C GLY A 125 -15.26 -12.32 2.80
N THR A 126 -14.19 -12.66 3.53
CA THR A 126 -13.66 -11.83 4.60
C THR A 126 -12.61 -10.84 4.07
N PRO A 127 -12.21 -9.80 4.83
CA PRO A 127 -11.18 -8.87 4.38
C PRO A 127 -9.88 -9.61 4.06
N ALA A 128 -9.32 -9.41 2.87
CA ALA A 128 -8.05 -10.01 2.50
C ALA A 128 -6.94 -9.55 3.47
N CYS A 129 -5.95 -10.40 3.71
CA CYS A 129 -4.91 -10.14 4.70
C CYS A 129 -3.62 -10.92 4.39
N ALA A 130 -2.60 -10.74 5.23
CA ALA A 130 -1.24 -11.25 5.00
C ALA A 130 -0.65 -10.68 3.70
N THR A 131 0.14 -11.44 2.95
CA THR A 131 0.66 -10.97 1.66
C THR A 131 -0.45 -10.96 0.62
N THR A 132 -0.84 -9.76 0.17
CA THR A 132 -1.89 -9.60 -0.85
C THR A 132 -1.21 -9.21 -2.17
N ARG A 133 -1.33 -10.07 -3.17
CA ARG A 133 -0.69 -9.84 -4.47
C ARG A 133 -1.43 -8.75 -5.25
N PRO A 134 -0.70 -7.80 -5.86
CA PRO A 134 -1.29 -6.91 -6.87
C PRO A 134 -2.00 -7.70 -7.97
N ILE A 135 -3.18 -7.23 -8.36
CA ILE A 135 -3.92 -7.71 -9.53
C ILE A 135 -3.77 -6.77 -10.73
N GLY A 136 -3.18 -5.59 -10.53
CA GLY A 136 -2.90 -4.64 -11.60
C GLY A 136 -1.93 -3.55 -11.15
N TRP A 137 -1.18 -3.05 -12.13
CA TRP A 137 -0.26 -1.91 -12.01
C TRP A 137 -0.49 -0.97 -13.17
N ARG A 138 -0.49 0.34 -12.93
CA ARG A 138 -0.55 1.35 -14.00
C ARG A 138 0.04 2.68 -13.58
N ILE A 139 0.29 3.55 -14.55
CA ILE A 139 0.40 5.00 -14.31
C ILE A 139 -1.01 5.59 -14.36
N ALA A 140 -1.40 6.30 -13.32
CA ALA A 140 -2.65 7.05 -13.25
C ALA A 140 -2.53 8.44 -13.88
#